data_AF-A0A0Q9P2U2-F1
#
_entry.id   AF-A0A0Q9P2U2-F1
#
_cell.length_a   1.000
_cell.length_b   1.000
_cell.length_c   1.000
_cell.angle_alpha   90.00
_cell.angle_beta   90.00
_cell.angle_gamma   90.00
#
_symmetry.space_group_name_H-M   'P 1'
#
loop_
_entity.id
_entity.type
_entity.pdbx_description
1 polymer ?
#
loop_
_entity_poly.entity_id
_entity_poly.type
_entity_poly.pdbx_seq_one_letter_code
_entity_poly.pdbx_strand_id
1 'polypeptide(L)'
;MATPKPFPHAGFLSQLEHIDASAPMPVARLPPSLARISLVAEGSGQPTPAAAHLIQLLKARKAVLQASYDTDVVADELRRYQKFAKPGQPSPHIVRLRQQQAAARQASSQSRQSFIKAVAAFAREAGIEAPPRVALEAFVIGWIDANVPKDAVPAN
;
A
#
# COMPACT_ATOMS: atom_id res chain seq x y z
N MET A 1 -13.91 -13.10 12.16
CA MET A 1 -14.09 -12.87 10.71
C MET A 1 -13.27 -11.63 10.42
N ALA A 2 -12.12 -11.77 9.77
CA ALA A 2 -11.35 -10.61 9.36
C ALA A 2 -12.22 -9.74 8.44
N THR A 3 -12.43 -8.48 8.80
CA THR A 3 -13.09 -7.47 7.96
C THR A 3 -12.03 -6.77 7.12
N PRO A 4 -12.24 -6.61 5.80
CA PRO A 4 -11.27 -5.91 4.96
C PRO A 4 -11.19 -4.46 5.41
N LYS A 5 -10.02 -4.02 5.87
CA LYS A 5 -9.79 -2.61 6.19
C LYS A 5 -9.66 -1.85 4.86
N PRO A 6 -10.55 -0.89 4.57
CA PRO A 6 -10.46 -0.12 3.33
C PRO A 6 -9.14 0.63 3.30
N PHE A 7 -8.47 0.63 2.14
CA PHE A 7 -7.28 1.44 1.95
C PHE A 7 -7.69 2.92 1.97
N PRO A 8 -7.21 3.73 2.92
CA PRO A 8 -7.74 5.07 3.14
C PRO A 8 -7.40 6.08 2.05
N HIS A 9 -6.56 5.75 1.07
CA HIS A 9 -6.17 6.65 -0.02
C HIS A 9 -6.51 6.05 -1.40
N ALA A 10 -7.55 5.22 -1.47
CA ALA A 10 -7.94 4.54 -2.70
C ALA A 10 -8.48 5.51 -3.74
N GLY A 11 -9.31 6.47 -3.36
CA GLY A 11 -9.86 7.49 -4.25
C GLY A 11 -8.78 8.42 -4.79
N PHE A 12 -7.83 8.84 -3.94
CA PHE A 12 -6.69 9.63 -4.38
C PHE A 12 -5.76 8.86 -5.33
N LEU A 13 -5.47 7.59 -5.05
CA LEU A 13 -4.69 6.74 -5.95
C LEU A 13 -5.35 6.63 -7.33
N SER A 14 -6.66 6.38 -7.38
CA SER A 14 -7.41 6.33 -8.63
C SER A 14 -7.32 7.65 -9.39
N GLN A 15 -7.39 8.80 -8.70
CA GLN A 15 -7.24 10.11 -9.35
C GLN A 15 -5.84 10.28 -9.97
N LEU A 16 -4.77 9.89 -9.26
CA LEU A 16 -3.41 9.96 -9.81
C LEU A 16 -3.22 9.07 -11.04
N GLU A 17 -3.80 7.87 -11.06
CA GLU A 17 -3.73 6.97 -12.22
C GLU A 17 -4.46 7.53 -13.46
N HIS A 18 -5.54 8.29 -13.27
CA HIS A 18 -6.26 8.91 -14.38
C HIS A 18 -5.54 10.16 -14.92
N ILE A 19 -4.82 10.89 -14.06
CA ILE A 19 -4.02 12.06 -14.46
C ILE A 19 -2.81 11.65 -15.32
N ASP A 20 -2.20 10.50 -15.02
CA ASP A 20 -1.12 9.92 -15.84
C ASP A 20 -1.61 9.58 -17.27
N ALA A 21 -2.91 9.36 -17.46
CA ALA A 21 -3.50 8.96 -18.73
C ALA A 21 -4.13 10.11 -19.54
N SER A 22 -4.62 11.18 -18.90
CA SER A 22 -5.33 12.26 -19.60
C SER A 22 -5.43 13.55 -18.78
N ALA A 23 -4.74 14.59 -19.25
CA ALA A 23 -4.87 16.01 -18.88
C ALA A 23 -4.29 16.49 -17.52
N PRO A 24 -3.79 17.74 -17.45
CA PRO A 24 -3.15 18.30 -16.27
C PRO A 24 -4.14 18.53 -15.13
N MET A 25 -3.73 18.16 -13.91
CA MET A 25 -4.53 18.31 -12.71
C MET A 25 -4.77 19.79 -12.37
N PRO A 26 -5.97 20.21 -11.94
CA PRO A 26 -6.13 21.49 -11.27
C PRO A 26 -5.42 21.44 -9.91
N VAL A 27 -4.26 22.11 -9.86
CA VAL A 27 -3.38 22.29 -8.68
C VAL A 27 -4.14 22.69 -7.41
N ALA A 28 -5.32 23.31 -7.56
CA ALA A 28 -6.19 23.79 -6.50
C ALA A 28 -6.74 22.70 -5.55
N ARG A 29 -6.61 21.40 -5.88
CA ARG A 29 -7.07 20.29 -5.01
C ARG A 29 -5.96 19.56 -4.25
N LEU A 30 -4.70 19.86 -4.53
CA LEU A 30 -3.56 19.20 -3.87
C LEU A 30 -3.11 20.02 -2.65
N PRO A 31 -2.79 19.35 -1.52
CA PRO A 31 -2.03 19.96 -0.44
C PRO A 31 -0.74 20.60 -0.98
N PRO A 32 -0.33 21.78 -0.48
CA PRO A 32 0.78 22.54 -1.03
C PRO A 32 2.13 21.79 -1.00
N SER A 33 2.30 20.85 -0.07
CA SER A 33 3.44 19.94 0.00
C SER A 33 3.46 18.92 -1.14
N LEU A 34 2.30 18.37 -1.51
CA LEU A 34 2.16 17.48 -2.67
C LEU A 34 2.28 18.24 -3.98
N ALA A 35 1.71 19.44 -4.06
CA ALA A 35 1.84 20.31 -5.21
C ALA A 35 3.32 20.54 -5.55
N ARG A 36 4.18 20.84 -4.57
CA ARG A 36 5.62 21.03 -4.79
C ARG A 36 6.35 19.79 -5.31
N ILE A 37 5.94 18.59 -4.91
CA ILE A 37 6.55 17.32 -5.38
C ILE A 37 6.06 16.97 -6.80
N SER A 38 4.80 17.30 -7.10
CA SER A 38 4.17 17.02 -8.39
C SER A 38 4.41 18.09 -9.48
N LEU A 39 4.78 19.33 -9.13
CA LEU A 39 4.83 20.48 -10.07
C LEU A 39 6.22 20.88 -10.58
N VAL A 40 7.29 20.14 -10.30
CA VAL A 40 8.59 20.42 -10.97
C VAL A 40 8.64 19.76 -12.35
N ALA A 41 7.71 20.15 -13.20
CA ALA A 41 7.78 19.98 -14.65
C ALA A 41 7.32 21.31 -15.27
N GLU A 42 8.17 22.33 -15.13
CA GLU A 42 8.07 23.62 -15.80
C GLU A 42 7.84 23.39 -17.32
N GLY A 43 6.58 23.39 -17.74
CA GLY A 43 6.19 23.63 -19.14
C GLY A 43 5.63 22.47 -19.98
N SER A 44 5.69 21.19 -19.57
CA SER A 44 5.37 20.07 -20.47
C SER A 44 4.08 19.29 -20.18
N GLY A 45 3.39 19.56 -19.07
CA GLY A 45 2.18 18.82 -18.69
C GLY A 45 2.41 17.32 -18.41
N GLN A 46 3.67 16.89 -18.31
CA GLN A 46 4.05 15.52 -17.98
C GLN A 46 4.21 15.36 -16.46
N PRO A 47 3.74 14.25 -15.88
CA PRO A 47 3.96 13.96 -14.46
C PRO A 47 5.46 13.84 -14.16
N THR A 48 5.89 14.43 -13.05
CA THR A 48 7.28 14.35 -12.60
C THR A 48 7.66 12.88 -12.29
N PRO A 49 8.94 12.49 -12.38
CA PRO A 49 9.38 11.16 -11.94
C PRO A 49 8.97 10.89 -10.48
N ALA A 50 8.97 11.90 -9.62
CA ALA A 50 8.48 11.80 -8.24
C ALA A 50 6.99 11.43 -8.15
N ALA A 51 6.13 11.93 -9.04
CA ALA A 51 4.72 11.57 -9.10
C ALA A 51 4.51 10.10 -9.51
N ALA A 52 5.27 9.60 -10.48
CA ALA A 52 5.25 8.18 -10.87
C ALA A 52 5.67 7.28 -9.70
N HIS A 53 6.70 7.66 -8.94
CA HIS A 53 7.11 6.93 -7.75
C HIS A 53 6.10 7.02 -6.61
N LEU A 54 5.37 8.12 -6.46
CA LEU A 54 4.28 8.23 -5.50
C LEU A 54 3.13 7.25 -5.82
N ILE A 55 2.77 7.10 -7.10
CA ILE A 55 1.77 6.11 -7.53
C ILE A 55 2.25 4.69 -7.18
N GLN A 56 3.51 4.35 -7.49
CA GLN A 56 4.08 3.05 -7.15
C GLN A 56 4.11 2.80 -5.63
N LEU A 57 4.44 3.82 -4.85
CA LEU A 57 4.47 3.78 -3.40
C LEU A 57 3.08 3.51 -2.80
N LEU A 58 2.05 4.21 -3.28
CA LEU A 58 0.67 4.00 -2.82
C LEU A 58 0.14 2.62 -3.23
N LYS A 59 0.47 2.13 -4.43
CA LYS A 59 0.16 0.76 -4.87
C LYS A 59 0.81 -0.29 -3.97
N ALA A 60 2.10 -0.12 -3.67
CA ALA A 60 2.82 -1.03 -2.80
C ALA A 60 2.26 -1.02 -1.38
N ARG A 61 1.87 0.15 -0.84
CA ARG A 61 1.20 0.24 0.46
C ARG A 61 -0.15 -0.49 0.48
N LYS A 62 -0.96 -0.32 -0.57
CA LYS A 62 -2.23 -1.06 -0.74
C LYS A 62 -1.98 -2.57 -0.79
N ALA A 63 -0.96 -3.02 -1.51
CA ALA A 63 -0.60 -4.43 -1.62
C ALA A 63 -0.13 -5.04 -0.29
N VAL A 64 0.61 -4.29 0.53
CA VAL A 64 1.01 -4.71 1.89
C VAL A 64 -0.22 -4.90 2.78
N LEU A 65 -1.16 -3.95 2.76
CA LEU A 65 -2.40 -4.05 3.53
C LEU A 65 -3.25 -5.25 3.08
N GLN A 66 -3.39 -5.46 1.77
CA GLN A 66 -4.10 -6.61 1.24
C GLN A 66 -3.45 -7.93 1.68
N ALA A 67 -2.12 -8.06 1.54
CA ALA A 67 -1.41 -9.27 1.92
C ALA A 67 -1.49 -9.57 3.44
N SER A 68 -1.55 -8.52 4.28
CA SER A 68 -1.79 -8.68 5.73
C SER A 68 -3.18 -9.25 6.01
N TYR A 69 -4.21 -8.74 5.32
CA TYR A 69 -5.56 -9.23 5.41
C TYR A 69 -5.68 -10.68 4.94
N ASP A 70 -5.11 -11.03 3.79
CA ASP A 70 -5.14 -12.39 3.25
C ASP A 70 -4.47 -13.38 4.21
N THR A 71 -3.39 -12.96 4.87
CA THR A 71 -2.70 -13.77 5.89
C THR A 71 -3.61 -14.01 7.11
N ASP A 72 -4.34 -12.99 7.56
CA ASP A 72 -5.27 -13.09 8.68
C ASP A 72 -6.47 -13.98 8.36
N VAL A 73 -7.03 -13.89 7.15
CA VAL A 73 -8.12 -14.76 6.68
C VAL A 73 -7.70 -16.22 6.70
N VAL A 74 -6.54 -16.54 6.13
CA VAL A 74 -6.03 -17.91 6.09
C VAL A 74 -5.72 -18.42 7.51
N ALA A 75 -5.20 -17.56 8.39
CA ALA A 75 -4.96 -17.93 9.78
C ALA A 75 -6.27 -18.22 10.55
N ASP A 76 -7.32 -17.45 10.33
CA ASP A 76 -8.65 -17.66 10.90
C ASP A 76 -9.27 -18.98 10.42
N GLU A 77 -9.17 -19.28 9.12
CA GLU A 77 -9.63 -20.55 8.54
C GLU A 77 -8.88 -21.74 9.14
N LEU A 78 -7.55 -21.63 9.27
CA LEU A 78 -6.70 -22.66 9.83
C LEU A 78 -7.01 -22.91 11.31
N ARG A 79 -7.25 -21.86 12.11
CA ARG A 79 -7.69 -21.99 13.52
C ARG A 79 -9.03 -22.70 13.64
N ARG A 80 -10.00 -22.37 12.78
CA ARG A 80 -11.30 -23.04 12.76
C ARG A 80 -11.16 -24.52 12.42
N TYR A 81 -10.39 -24.83 11.38
CA TYR A 81 -10.22 -26.21 10.94
C TYR A 81 -9.48 -27.05 12.00
N GLN A 82 -8.45 -26.48 12.64
CA GLN A 82 -7.73 -27.14 13.73
C GLN A 82 -8.61 -27.48 14.93
N LYS A 83 -9.62 -26.66 15.26
CA LYS A 83 -10.56 -26.95 16.37
C LYS A 83 -11.35 -28.25 16.16
N PHE A 84 -11.63 -28.61 14.90
CA PHE A 84 -12.48 -29.76 14.55
C PHE A 84 -11.69 -30.91 13.91
N ALA A 85 -10.38 -30.75 13.70
CA ALA A 85 -9.53 -31.79 13.16
C ALA A 85 -9.32 -32.89 14.21
N LYS A 86 -9.71 -34.13 13.88
CA LYS A 86 -9.43 -35.29 14.74
C LYS A 86 -7.92 -35.53 14.81
N PRO A 87 -7.37 -35.88 15.99
CA PRO A 87 -5.96 -36.30 16.10
C PRO A 87 -5.72 -37.52 15.19
N GLY A 88 -4.86 -37.38 14.18
CA GLY A 88 -4.65 -38.41 13.16
C GLY A 88 -4.04 -37.88 11.85
N GLN A 89 -4.16 -38.66 10.76
CA GLN A 89 -3.61 -38.32 9.44
C GLN A 89 -4.09 -36.96 8.92
N PRO A 90 -3.21 -36.17 8.28
CA PRO A 90 -3.57 -34.87 7.74
C PRO A 90 -4.57 -35.01 6.60
N SER A 91 -5.77 -34.45 6.79
CA SER A 91 -6.77 -34.33 5.73
C SER A 91 -6.21 -33.52 4.55
N PRO A 92 -6.51 -33.87 3.28
CA PRO A 92 -6.11 -33.09 2.11
C PRO A 92 -6.45 -31.59 2.23
N HIS A 93 -7.54 -31.26 2.93
CA HIS A 93 -7.95 -29.88 3.16
C HIS A 93 -6.98 -29.10 4.07
N ILE A 94 -6.42 -29.73 5.12
CA ILE A 94 -5.44 -29.05 6.00
C ILE A 94 -4.10 -28.82 5.30
N VAL A 95 -3.73 -29.72 4.39
CA VAL A 95 -2.55 -29.57 3.54
C VAL A 95 -2.72 -28.37 2.62
N ARG A 96 -3.89 -28.24 1.96
CA ARG A 96 -4.23 -27.09 1.13
C ARG A 96 -4.21 -25.78 1.91
N LEU A 97 -4.79 -25.74 3.12
CA LEU A 97 -4.78 -24.56 3.98
C LEU A 97 -3.34 -24.14 4.36
N ARG A 98 -2.45 -25.10 4.66
CA ARG A 98 -1.04 -24.79 4.94
C ARG A 98 -0.29 -24.29 3.72
N GLN A 99 -0.58 -24.83 2.53
CA GLN A 99 -0.01 -24.31 1.28
C GLN A 99 -0.49 -22.87 1.02
N GLN A 100 -1.77 -22.58 1.24
CA GLN A 100 -2.32 -21.22 1.15
C GLN A 100 -1.66 -20.28 2.16
N GLN A 101 -1.41 -20.76 3.39
CA GLN A 101 -0.72 -19.98 4.41
C GLN A 101 0.73 -19.65 4.00
N ALA A 102 1.44 -20.63 3.43
CA ALA A 102 2.79 -20.42 2.91
C ALA A 102 2.80 -19.39 1.76
N ALA A 103 1.85 -19.52 0.83
CA ALA A 103 1.69 -18.58 -0.28
C ALA A 103 1.37 -17.15 0.21
N ALA A 104 0.46 -17.01 1.18
CA ALA A 104 0.10 -15.71 1.76
C ALA A 104 1.31 -15.06 2.47
N ARG A 105 2.11 -15.84 3.21
CA ARG A 105 3.36 -15.36 3.84
C ARG A 105 4.38 -14.90 2.80
N GLN A 106 4.54 -15.63 1.71
CA GLN A 106 5.44 -15.25 0.63
C GLN A 106 4.98 -13.96 -0.05
N ALA A 107 3.68 -13.85 -0.36
CA ALA A 107 3.10 -12.64 -0.92
C ALA A 107 3.26 -11.43 0.01
N SER A 108 3.06 -11.60 1.32
CA SER A 108 3.28 -10.56 2.33
C SER A 108 4.75 -10.08 2.36
N SER A 109 5.70 -11.01 2.35
CA SER A 109 7.14 -10.67 2.27
C SER A 109 7.47 -9.91 0.98
N GLN A 110 6.97 -10.37 -0.16
CA GLN A 110 7.19 -9.73 -1.45
C GLN A 110 6.60 -8.32 -1.50
N SER A 111 5.36 -8.13 -1.02
CA SER A 111 4.70 -6.83 -0.92
C SER A 111 5.47 -5.87 -0.01
N ARG A 112 6.05 -6.38 1.10
CA ARG A 112 6.87 -5.54 1.98
C ARG A 112 8.16 -5.11 1.31
N GLN A 113 8.83 -6.01 0.60
CA GLN A 113 10.06 -5.68 -0.14
C GLN A 113 9.79 -4.66 -1.25
N SER A 114 8.70 -4.82 -2.01
CA SER A 114 8.33 -3.86 -3.05
C SER A 114 7.97 -2.50 -2.45
N PHE A 115 7.33 -2.47 -1.28
CA PHE A 115 7.08 -1.23 -0.55
C PHE A 115 8.37 -0.52 -0.12
N ILE A 116 9.33 -1.24 0.47
CA ILE A 116 10.63 -0.65 0.86
C ILE A 116 11.37 -0.07 -0.36
N LYS A 117 11.35 -0.78 -1.50
CA LYS A 117 11.94 -0.29 -2.76
C LYS A 117 11.26 0.99 -3.25
N ALA A 118 9.92 1.01 -3.23
CA ALA A 118 9.15 2.18 -3.65
C ALA A 118 9.37 3.38 -2.73
N VAL A 119 9.48 3.16 -1.41
CA VAL A 119 9.83 4.19 -0.42
C VAL A 119 11.19 4.80 -0.73
N ALA A 120 12.20 3.98 -0.98
CA ALA A 120 13.56 4.47 -1.27
C ALA A 120 13.62 5.25 -2.58
N ALA A 121 12.92 4.78 -3.63
CA ALA A 121 12.85 5.46 -4.92
C ALA A 121 12.12 6.81 -4.79
N PHE A 122 10.97 6.84 -4.11
CA PHE A 122 10.22 8.06 -3.86
C PHE A 122 11.03 9.08 -3.04
N ALA A 123 11.69 8.65 -1.96
CA ALA A 123 12.47 9.54 -1.11
C ALA A 123 13.63 10.20 -1.88
N ARG A 124 14.30 9.45 -2.77
CA ARG A 124 15.36 9.97 -3.64
C ARG A 124 14.84 11.05 -4.58
N GLU A 125 13.73 10.77 -5.28
CA GLU A 125 13.20 11.66 -6.32
C GLU A 125 12.47 12.87 -5.74
N ALA A 126 11.85 12.73 -4.56
CA ALA A 126 11.20 13.82 -3.85
C ALA A 126 12.16 14.65 -2.98
N GLY A 127 13.46 14.29 -2.92
CA GLY A 127 14.44 14.97 -2.07
C GLY A 127 14.12 14.89 -0.57
N ILE A 128 13.45 13.81 -0.14
CA ILE A 128 13.00 13.63 1.23
C ILE A 128 14.09 12.90 2.02
N GLU A 129 14.69 13.60 2.99
CA GLU A 129 15.59 13.01 3.96
C GLU A 129 14.85 12.64 5.25
N ALA A 130 14.98 11.39 5.66
CA ALA A 130 14.41 10.94 6.94
C ALA A 130 15.26 11.47 8.12
N PRO A 131 14.63 11.91 9.21
CA PRO A 131 15.35 12.30 10.42
C PRO A 131 16.25 11.16 10.95
N PRO A 132 17.38 11.50 11.58
CA PRO A 132 18.24 10.49 12.21
C PRO A 132 17.44 9.68 13.24
N ARG A 133 17.64 8.36 13.24
CA ARG A 133 16.96 7.38 14.12
C ARG A 133 15.50 7.06 13.77
N VAL A 134 14.96 7.57 12.65
CA VAL A 134 13.65 7.16 12.15
C VAL A 134 13.83 6.28 10.91
N ALA A 135 13.18 5.11 10.89
CA ALA A 135 13.17 4.27 9.70
C ALA A 135 12.46 5.01 8.55
N LEU A 136 13.08 5.05 7.37
CA LEU A 136 12.54 5.73 6.19
C LEU A 136 11.10 5.25 5.87
N GLU A 137 10.83 3.96 6.04
CA GLU A 137 9.50 3.36 5.90
C GLU A 137 8.46 4.05 6.81
N ALA A 138 8.77 4.16 8.11
CA ALA A 138 7.88 4.75 9.10
C ALA A 138 7.67 6.26 8.85
N PHE A 139 8.75 6.96 8.48
CA PHE A 139 8.69 8.37 8.13
C PHE A 139 7.77 8.60 6.92
N VAL A 140 7.96 7.84 5.84
CA VAL A 140 7.16 7.99 4.61
C VAL A 140 5.71 7.59 4.84
N ILE A 141 5.41 6.59 5.68
CA ILE A 141 4.03 6.30 6.08
C ILE A 141 3.39 7.51 6.79
N GLY A 142 4.09 8.09 7.77
CA GLY A 142 3.60 9.29 8.47
C GLY A 142 3.43 10.49 7.54
N TRP A 143 4.35 10.65 6.58
CA TRP A 143 4.26 11.65 5.54
C TRP A 143 3.04 11.43 4.64
N ILE A 144 2.77 10.20 4.20
CA ILE A 144 1.57 9.85 3.42
C ILE A 144 0.32 10.20 4.23
N ASP A 145 0.25 9.80 5.50
CA ASP A 145 -0.94 10.01 6.31
C ASP A 145 -1.22 11.50 6.61
N ALA A 146 -0.19 12.36 6.56
CA ALA A 146 -0.29 13.80 6.75
C ALA A 146 -0.53 14.59 5.45
N ASN A 147 0.01 14.12 4.33
CA ASN A 147 0.03 14.88 3.07
C ASN A 147 -0.92 14.32 2.02
N VAL A 148 -1.29 13.04 2.07
CA VAL A 148 -2.20 12.43 1.11
C VAL A 148 -3.64 12.50 1.62
N PRO A 149 -4.58 13.07 0.83
CA PRO A 149 -5.98 13.08 1.20
C PRO A 149 -6.46 11.67 1.54
N LYS A 150 -7.18 11.55 2.66
CA LYS A 150 -7.89 10.33 3.02
C LYS A 150 -9.25 10.39 2.37
N ASP A 151 -9.67 9.27 1.79
CA ASP A 151 -11.06 9.09 1.41
C ASP A 151 -11.91 9.30 2.66
N ALA A 152 -12.91 10.17 2.57
CA ALA A 152 -13.87 10.33 3.64
C ALA A 152 -14.51 8.96 3.84
N VAL A 153 -14.11 8.25 4.91
CA VAL A 153 -14.83 7.07 5.37
C VAL A 153 -16.25 7.57 5.65
N PRO A 154 -17.29 7.08 4.95
CA PRO A 154 -18.63 7.41 5.35
C PRO A 154 -18.77 6.92 6.80
N ALA A 155 -18.94 7.87 7.71
CA ALA A 155 -19.27 7.57 9.10
C ALA A 155 -20.55 6.75 9.06
N ASN A 156 -20.45 5.49 9.46
CA ASN A 156 -21.58 4.59 9.60
C ASN A 156 -22.00 4.56 11.07
#